data_AF-A0A9W6RMN2-F1
#
_entry.id   AF-A0A9W6RMN2-F1
#
_cell.length_a   1.000
_cell.length_b   1.000
_cell.length_c   1.000
_cell.angle_alpha   90.00
_cell.angle_beta   90.00
_cell.angle_gamma   90.00
#
_symmetry.space_group_name_H-M   'P 1'
#
loop_
_entity.id
_entity.type
_entity.pdbx_description
1 polymer ?
#
loop_
_entity_poly.entity_id
_entity_poly.type
_entity_poly.pdbx_seq_one_letter_code
_entity_poly.pdbx_strand_id
1 'polypeptide(L)'
;MHIDHAELEDASRRFVDEDGDLASAINYLFGKIDDLGDVYGDDDAGREARQGFARARRHLAEYSGALCGAYGTVGVNLALMSGDVRAADWNGIAALPAVDLASVPRFGS
;
A
#
# COMPACT_ATOMS: atom_id res chain seq x y z
N MET A 1 -20.69 1.74 -25.47
CA MET A 1 -19.61 1.26 -24.59
C MET A 1 -20.19 0.08 -23.84
N HIS A 2 -19.78 -1.14 -24.19
CA HIS A 2 -20.20 -2.34 -23.46
C HIS A 2 -19.20 -2.51 -22.32
N ILE A 3 -19.69 -2.60 -21.09
CA ILE A 3 -18.86 -2.97 -19.95
C ILE A 3 -18.80 -4.50 -19.96
N ASP A 4 -17.60 -5.08 -20.05
CA ASP A 4 -17.42 -6.52 -19.92
C ASP A 4 -17.34 -6.87 -18.42
N HIS A 5 -18.38 -7.53 -17.93
CA HIS A 5 -18.50 -7.91 -16.53
C HIS A 5 -17.42 -8.92 -16.11
N ALA A 6 -16.98 -9.80 -17.03
CA ALA A 6 -15.95 -10.78 -16.74
C ALA A 6 -14.56 -10.13 -16.63
N GLU A 7 -14.28 -9.13 -17.47
CA GLU A 7 -13.04 -8.34 -17.37
C GLU A 7 -12.98 -7.55 -16.05
N LEU A 8 -14.12 -6.99 -15.60
CA LEU A 8 -14.19 -6.29 -14.31
C LEU A 8 -13.97 -7.23 -13.12
N GLU A 9 -14.53 -8.44 -13.15
CA GLU A 9 -14.30 -9.44 -12.09
C GLU A 9 -12.86 -9.94 -12.05
N ASP A 10 -12.25 -10.16 -13.21
CA ASP A 10 -10.84 -10.57 -13.30
C ASP A 10 -9.92 -9.46 -12.81
N ALA A 11 -10.17 -8.21 -13.21
CA ALA A 11 -9.44 -7.05 -12.72
C ALA A 11 -9.61 -6.87 -11.21
N SER A 12 -10.83 -6.99 -10.68
CA SER A 12 -11.10 -6.93 -9.24
C SER A 12 -10.26 -7.95 -8.47
N ARG A 13 -10.24 -9.22 -8.91
CA ARG A 13 -9.43 -10.27 -8.29
C ARG A 13 -7.93 -9.93 -8.27
N ARG A 14 -7.39 -9.46 -9.40
CA ARG A 14 -5.97 -9.05 -9.47
C ARG A 14 -5.64 -7.93 -8.50
N PHE A 15 -6.50 -6.91 -8.37
CA PHE A 15 -6.29 -5.83 -7.42
C PHE A 15 -6.28 -6.32 -5.96
N VAL A 16 -7.14 -7.28 -5.61
CA VAL A 16 -7.17 -7.88 -4.28
C VAL A 16 -5.95 -8.77 -4.02
N ASP A 17 -5.51 -9.55 -5.01
CA ASP A 17 -4.30 -10.37 -4.89
C ASP A 17 -3.05 -9.49 -4.75
N GLU A 18 -2.92 -8.43 -5.57
CA GLU A 18 -1.82 -7.46 -5.47
C GLU A 18 -1.82 -6.70 -4.13
N ASP A 19 -2.98 -6.36 -3.56
CA ASP A 19 -3.08 -5.80 -2.21
C ASP A 19 -2.51 -6.76 -1.15
N GLY A 20 -2.89 -8.04 -1.23
CA GLY A 20 -2.43 -9.08 -0.30
C GLY A 20 -0.91 -9.33 -0.39
N ASP A 21 -0.37 -9.40 -1.60
CA ASP A 21 1.07 -9.56 -1.84
C ASP A 21 1.85 -8.33 -1.35
N LEU A 22 1.34 -7.13 -1.63
CA LEU A 22 1.93 -5.87 -1.19
C LEU A 22 1.94 -5.79 0.34
N ALA A 23 0.80 -6.05 1.00
CA ALA A 23 0.68 -6.06 2.45
C ALA A 23 1.67 -7.05 3.09
N SER A 24 1.84 -8.23 2.49
CA SER A 24 2.79 -9.24 2.95
C SER A 24 4.25 -8.75 2.85
N ALA A 25 4.61 -8.14 1.72
CA ALA A 25 5.95 -7.57 1.52
C ALA A 25 6.25 -6.42 2.51
N ILE A 26 5.27 -5.54 2.73
CA ILE A 26 5.37 -4.44 3.70
C ILE A 26 5.58 -4.98 5.12
N ASN A 27 4.78 -5.96 5.54
CA ASN A 27 4.90 -6.58 6.87
C ASN A 27 6.27 -7.24 7.07
N TYR A 28 6.79 -7.89 6.04
CA TYR A 28 8.15 -8.44 6.06
C TYR A 28 9.21 -7.33 6.25
N LEU A 29 9.10 -6.23 5.51
CA LEU A 29 10.01 -5.09 5.64
C LEU A 29 9.93 -4.44 7.04
N PHE A 30 8.73 -4.33 7.62
CA PHE A 30 8.58 -3.87 9.00
C PHE A 30 9.32 -4.74 10.01
N GLY A 31 9.19 -6.06 9.87
CA GLY A 31 9.95 -7.00 10.72
C GLY A 31 11.46 -6.77 10.60
N LYS A 32 11.97 -6.57 9.37
CA LYS A 32 13.39 -6.28 9.15
C LYS A 32 13.85 -4.95 9.75
N ILE A 33 13.02 -3.91 9.70
CA ILE A 33 13.34 -2.63 10.31
C ILE A 33 13.37 -2.75 11.84
N ASP A 34 12.46 -3.52 12.43
CA ASP A 34 12.43 -3.76 13.87
C ASP A 34 13.65 -4.58 14.31
N ASP A 35 13.97 -5.66 13.59
CA ASP A 35 15.17 -6.48 13.82
C ASP A 35 16.45 -5.61 13.83
N LEU A 36 16.57 -4.69 12.87
CA LEU A 36 17.71 -3.76 12.79
C LEU A 36 17.70 -2.75 13.94
N GLY A 37 16.53 -2.23 14.32
CA GLY A 37 16.38 -1.30 15.45
C GLY A 37 16.82 -1.91 16.78
N ASP A 38 16.57 -3.20 16.98
CA ASP A 38 16.94 -3.94 18.20
C ASP A 38 18.45 -4.26 18.25
N VAL A 39 19.09 -4.54 17.10
CA VAL A 39 20.54 -4.81 17.01
C VAL A 39 21.39 -3.59 17.38
N TYR A 40 20.95 -2.39 16.99
CA TYR A 40 21.72 -1.16 17.15
C TYR A 40 21.28 -0.35 18.38
N GLY A 41 21.01 -0.95 19.55
CA GLY A 41 20.37 -0.23 20.68
C GLY A 41 21.30 0.44 21.71
N ASP A 42 22.54 -0.03 21.86
CA ASP A 42 23.24 0.08 23.16
C ASP A 42 24.30 1.19 23.28
N ASP A 43 24.75 1.79 22.18
CA ASP A 43 25.69 2.90 22.16
C ASP A 43 25.12 4.18 21.51
N ASP A 44 25.88 5.28 21.49
CA ASP A 44 25.43 6.55 20.92
C ASP A 44 25.10 6.45 19.42
N ALA A 45 25.95 5.75 18.66
CA ALA A 45 25.75 5.51 17.23
C ALA A 45 24.51 4.62 16.98
N GLY A 46 24.31 3.64 17.85
CA GLY A 46 23.15 2.77 17.84
C GLY A 46 21.86 3.54 18.10
N ARG A 47 21.82 4.41 19.12
CA ARG A 47 20.66 5.26 19.38
C ARG A 47 20.28 6.12 18.17
N GLU A 48 21.26 6.64 17.43
CA GLU A 48 21.02 7.37 16.19
C GLU A 48 20.48 6.45 15.08
N ALA A 49 21.07 5.27 14.90
CA ALA A 49 20.61 4.26 13.94
C ALA A 49 19.16 3.83 14.22
N ARG A 50 18.81 3.56 15.49
CA ARG A 50 17.45 3.22 15.93
C ARG A 50 16.46 4.34 15.63
N GLN A 51 16.84 5.61 15.82
CA GLN A 51 16.00 6.74 15.41
C GLN A 51 15.82 6.80 13.88
N GLY A 52 16.86 6.50 13.12
CA GLY A 52 16.80 6.35 11.66
C GLY A 52 15.81 5.27 11.23
N PHE A 53 15.91 4.06 11.81
CA PHE A 53 15.00 2.95 11.55
C PHE A 53 13.56 3.26 11.95
N ALA A 54 13.34 3.93 13.09
CA ALA A 54 12.00 4.35 13.50
C ALA A 54 11.38 5.36 12.50
N ARG A 55 12.19 6.28 11.95
CA ARG A 55 11.73 7.20 10.88
C ARG A 55 11.41 6.45 9.60
N ALA A 56 12.27 5.52 9.19
CA ALA A 56 12.05 4.68 8.01
C ALA A 56 10.76 3.85 8.15
N ARG A 57 10.53 3.25 9.32
CA ARG A 57 9.28 2.54 9.66
C ARG A 57 8.06 3.44 9.49
N ARG A 58 8.10 4.65 10.04
CA ARG A 58 6.98 5.60 9.93
C ARG A 58 6.68 5.96 8.48
N HIS A 59 7.70 6.27 7.69
CA HIS A 59 7.53 6.58 6.27
C HIS A 59 6.97 5.39 5.49
N LEU A 60 7.51 4.18 5.74
CA LEU A 60 6.99 2.98 5.11
C LEU A 60 5.50 2.80 5.46
N ALA A 61 5.09 2.93 6.73
CA ALA A 61 3.69 2.80 7.15
C ALA A 61 2.74 3.81 6.51
N GLU A 62 3.18 5.06 6.36
CA GLU A 62 2.38 6.10 5.73
C GLU A 62 2.11 5.81 4.26
N TYR A 63 3.16 5.49 3.48
CA TYR A 63 3.00 5.20 2.05
C TYR A 63 2.36 3.84 1.78
N SER A 64 2.70 2.85 2.60
CA SER A 64 2.24 1.48 2.42
C SER A 64 0.77 1.31 2.74
N GLY A 65 0.28 1.95 3.81
CA GLY A 65 -1.15 1.94 4.15
C GLY A 65 -2.00 2.64 3.09
N ALA A 66 -1.51 3.76 2.54
CA ALA A 66 -2.16 4.47 1.46
C ALA A 66 -2.25 3.62 0.18
N LEU A 67 -1.18 2.92 -0.19
CA LEU A 67 -1.14 2.03 -1.35
C LEU A 67 -2.08 0.83 -1.19
N CYS A 68 -2.02 0.10 -0.07
CA CYS A 68 -2.93 -1.02 0.20
C CYS A 68 -4.40 -0.56 0.17
N GLY A 69 -4.70 0.57 0.81
CA GLY A 69 -6.03 1.17 0.78
C GLY A 69 -6.51 1.48 -0.64
N ALA A 70 -5.64 1.98 -1.52
CA ALA A 70 -5.97 2.23 -2.92
C ALA A 70 -6.25 0.94 -3.70
N TYR A 71 -5.38 -0.07 -3.59
CA TYR A 71 -5.58 -1.36 -4.26
C TYR A 71 -6.88 -2.04 -3.84
N GLY A 72 -7.13 -2.14 -2.53
CA GLY A 72 -8.36 -2.71 -1.99
C GLY A 72 -9.61 -1.93 -2.43
N THR A 73 -9.58 -0.59 -2.36
CA THR A 73 -10.73 0.24 -2.77
C THR A 73 -11.04 0.08 -4.25
N VAL A 74 -10.02 0.10 -5.12
CA VAL A 74 -10.21 -0.12 -6.57
C VAL A 74 -10.74 -1.53 -6.84
N GLY A 75 -10.15 -2.55 -6.22
CA GLY A 75 -10.60 -3.94 -6.37
C GLY A 75 -12.06 -4.15 -5.98
N VAL A 76 -12.48 -3.62 -4.82
CA VAL A 76 -13.87 -3.64 -4.37
C VAL A 76 -14.77 -2.91 -5.35
N ASN A 77 -14.35 -1.74 -5.84
CA ASN A 77 -15.19 -0.96 -6.71
C ASN A 77 -15.40 -1.63 -8.09
N LEU A 78 -14.37 -2.31 -8.61
CA LEU A 78 -14.47 -3.12 -9.82
C LEU A 78 -15.45 -4.30 -9.64
N ALA A 79 -15.44 -4.96 -8.47
CA ALA A 79 -16.42 -6.01 -8.15
C ALA A 79 -17.86 -5.46 -8.07
N LEU A 80 -18.03 -4.27 -7.49
CA LEU A 80 -19.34 -3.62 -7.46
C LEU A 80 -19.82 -3.29 -8.88
N MET A 81 -18.94 -2.75 -9.72
CA MET A 81 -19.26 -2.44 -11.11
C MET A 81 -19.60 -3.68 -11.96
N SER A 82 -19.01 -4.84 -11.66
CA SER A 82 -19.35 -6.08 -12.36
C SER A 82 -20.76 -6.58 -12.03
N GLY A 83 -21.33 -6.22 -10.87
CA GLY A 83 -22.74 -6.48 -10.54
C GLY A 83 -23.68 -5.36 -11.00
N ASP A 84 -23.38 -4.13 -10.59
CA ASP A 84 -24.13 -2.91 -10.91
C ASP A 84 -23.23 -1.68 -10.77
N VAL A 85 -22.98 -0.96 -11.88
CA VAL A 85 -22.15 0.25 -11.88
C VAL A 85 -22.66 1.34 -10.93
N ARG A 86 -23.96 1.34 -10.60
CA ARG A 86 -24.55 2.30 -9.65
C ARG A 86 -24.21 2.00 -8.20
N ALA A 87 -23.80 0.77 -7.91
CA ALA A 87 -23.35 0.37 -6.58
C ALA A 87 -21.92 0.79 -6.28
N ALA A 88 -21.16 1.25 -7.29
CA ALA A 88 -19.79 1.70 -7.12
C ALA A 88 -19.67 2.90 -6.16
N ASP A 89 -18.70 2.84 -5.25
CA ASP A 89 -18.39 3.89 -4.30
C ASP A 89 -17.40 4.91 -4.92
N TRP A 90 -17.96 5.86 -5.67
CA TRP A 90 -17.18 6.95 -6.26
C TRP A 90 -16.62 7.93 -5.24
N ASN A 91 -17.26 8.04 -4.07
CA ASN A 91 -16.75 8.89 -2.99
C ASN A 91 -15.49 8.28 -2.37
N GLY A 92 -15.48 6.97 -2.15
CA GLY A 92 -14.30 6.21 -1.73
C GLY A 92 -13.13 6.36 -2.70
N ILE A 93 -13.37 6.24 -4.01
CA ILE A 93 -12.34 6.47 -5.04
C ILE A 93 -11.81 7.90 -5.03
N ALA A 94 -12.68 8.90 -4.94
CA ALA A 94 -12.27 10.29 -4.92
C ALA A 94 -11.51 10.69 -3.64
N ALA A 95 -11.73 9.95 -2.54
CA ALA A 95 -11.06 10.15 -1.27
C ALA A 95 -9.70 9.42 -1.18
N LEU A 96 -9.32 8.62 -2.19
CA LEU A 96 -8.03 7.94 -2.19
C LEU A 96 -6.89 8.97 -2.13
N PRO A 97 -5.87 8.71 -1.30
CA PRO A 97 -4.74 9.62 -1.18
C PRO A 97 -4.04 9.77 -2.54
N ALA A 98 -4.03 11.00 -3.05
CA ALA A 98 -3.27 11.33 -4.24
C ALA A 98 -1.78 11.41 -3.84
N VAL A 99 -1.01 10.44 -4.31
CA VAL A 99 0.45 10.47 -4.17
C VAL A 99 1.02 11.15 -5.42
N ASP A 100 1.72 12.26 -5.23
CA ASP A 100 2.51 12.84 -6.31
C ASP A 100 3.67 11.89 -6.63
N LEU A 101 3.59 11.19 -7.77
CA LEU A 101 4.61 10.25 -8.23
C LEU A 101 5.99 10.89 -8.40
N ALA A 102 6.07 12.21 -8.60
CA ALA A 102 7.35 12.92 -8.65
C ALA A 102 8.01 13.05 -7.27
N SER A 103 7.21 12.94 -6.20
CA SER A 103 7.67 13.03 -4.81
C SER A 103 8.06 11.69 -4.19
N VAL A 104 7.75 10.56 -4.85
CA VAL A 104 8.06 9.22 -4.34
C VAL A 104 9.52 8.88 -4.64
N PRO A 105 10.36 8.65 -3.61
CA PRO A 105 11.73 8.21 -3.82
C PRO A 105 11.75 6.89 -4.60
N ARG A 106 12.48 6.83 -5.71
CA ARG A 106 12.63 5.59 -6.49
C ARG A 106 13.74 4.75 -5.87
N PHE A 107 13.48 3.46 -5.68
CA PHE A 107 14.56 2.53 -5.32
C PHE A 107 15.61 2.51 -6.46
N GLY A 108 16.86 2.81 -6.12
CA GLY A 108 18.00 2.71 -7.05
C GLY A 108 18.30 3.93 -7.93
N SER A 109 17.72 5.10 -7.64
CA SER A 109 18.14 6.38 -8.24
C SER A 109 19.16 7.12 -7.41
#